data_AF-D1J839-F1
#
_entry.id   AF-D1J839-F1
#
_cell.length_a   1.000
_cell.length_b   1.000
_cell.length_c   1.000
_cell.angle_alpha   90.00
_cell.angle_beta   90.00
_cell.angle_gamma   90.00
#
_symmetry.space_group_name_H-M   'P 1'
#
loop_
_entity.id
_entity.type
_entity.pdbx_description
1 polymer ?
#
loop_
_entity_poly.entity_id
_entity_poly.type
_entity_poly.pdbx_seq_one_letter_code
_entity_poly.pdbx_strand_id
1 'polypeptide(L)' 'MGRQLREDEWLSIFFWYELYLNHDISKEFLSHKYCEISNGRQLNKYSLKLIKIKYKLYNLGINIKSQTGKVSKKGKSSGL' A
#
# COMPACT_ATOMS: atom_id res chain seq x y z
N MET A 1 8.22 -10.19 15.19
CA MET A 1 6.95 -9.49 14.89
C MET A 1 7.24 -8.38 13.90
N GLY A 2 6.57 -8.35 12.73
CA GLY A 2 6.86 -7.36 11.70
C GLY A 2 6.17 -6.02 11.95
N ARG A 3 6.93 -4.92 12.06
CA ARG A 3 6.43 -3.53 12.10
C ARG A 3 5.46 -3.22 10.96
N GLN A 4 4.30 -2.62 11.23
CA GLN A 4 3.43 -2.10 10.16
C GLN A 4 4.00 -0.77 9.65
N LEU A 5 3.90 -0.54 8.33
CA LEU A 5 4.27 0.73 7.72
C LEU A 5 3.25 1.81 8.11
N ARG A 6 3.74 2.99 8.45
CA ARG A 6 2.97 4.20 8.75
C ARG A 6 2.41 4.81 7.47
N GLU A 7 1.50 5.77 7.63
CA GLU A 7 0.85 6.44 6.50
C GLU A 7 1.85 7.21 5.63
N ASP A 8 2.77 7.94 6.25
CA ASP A 8 3.86 8.67 5.58
C ASP A 8 4.78 7.74 4.79
N GLU A 9 5.11 6.58 5.37
CA GLU A 9 5.88 5.52 4.70
C GLU A 9 5.12 4.97 3.49
N TRP A 10 3.79 4.75 3.61
CA TRP A 10 2.95 4.32 2.49
C TRP A 10 2.86 5.36 1.37
N LEU A 11 2.65 6.63 1.71
CA LEU A 11 2.59 7.72 0.73
C LEU A 11 3.92 7.85 -0.03
N SER A 12 5.03 7.72 0.67
CA SER A 12 6.37 7.69 0.05
C SER A 12 6.50 6.52 -0.92
N ILE A 13 6.05 5.32 -0.54
CA ILE A 13 6.07 4.14 -1.43
C ILE A 13 5.17 4.36 -2.65
N PHE A 14 4.02 5.02 -2.51
CA PHE A 14 3.12 5.31 -3.63
C PHE A 14 3.73 6.27 -4.64
N PHE A 15 4.41 7.32 -4.18
CA PHE A 15 5.15 8.23 -5.05
C PHE A 15 6.17 7.49 -5.93
N TRP A 16 7.02 6.66 -5.32
CA TRP A 16 7.99 5.86 -6.08
C TRP A 16 7.32 4.83 -6.98
N TYR A 17 6.22 4.23 -6.54
CA TYR A 17 5.47 3.27 -7.34
C TYR A 17 4.84 3.93 -8.57
N GLU A 18 4.36 5.17 -8.47
CA GLU A 18 3.84 5.94 -9.60
C GLU A 18 4.93 6.21 -10.64
N LEU A 19 6.12 6.67 -10.22
CA LEU A 19 7.27 6.84 -11.12
C LEU A 19 7.67 5.53 -11.81
N TYR A 20 7.58 4.40 -11.09
CA TYR A 20 7.82 3.09 -11.69
C TYR A 20 6.76 2.74 -12.75
N LEU A 21 5.49 3.06 -12.53
CA LEU A 21 4.41 2.83 -13.50
C LEU A 21 4.55 3.72 -14.75
N ASN A 22 5.07 4.94 -14.59
CA ASN A 22 5.36 5.85 -15.70
C ASN A 22 6.64 5.50 -16.47
N HIS A 23 7.34 4.42 -16.07
CA HIS A 23 8.62 3.99 -16.62
C HIS A 23 9.79 4.99 -16.40
N ASP A 24 9.64 5.97 -15.50
CA ASP A 24 10.71 6.91 -15.11
C ASP A 24 11.82 6.24 -14.29
N ILE A 25 11.49 5.18 -13.54
CA ILE A 25 12.44 4.43 -12.73
C ILE A 25 12.36 2.92 -12.98
N SER A 26 13.47 2.23 -12.76
CA SER A 26 13.53 0.77 -12.85
C SER A 26 12.93 0.10 -11.61
N LYS A 27 12.58 -1.18 -11.76
CA LYS A 27 12.12 -2.02 -10.63
C LYS A 27 13.17 -2.15 -9.53
N GLU A 28 14.46 -2.17 -9.89
CA GLU A 28 15.56 -2.22 -8.92
C GLU A 28 15.61 -0.96 -8.06
N PHE A 29 15.42 0.21 -8.68
CA PHE A 29 15.35 1.47 -7.95
C PHE A 29 14.16 1.52 -6.99
N LEU A 30 12.98 1.07 -7.45
CA LEU A 30 11.80 0.91 -6.59
C LEU A 30 12.09 -0.03 -5.41
N SER A 31 12.79 -1.15 -5.66
CA SER A 31 13.17 -2.11 -4.61
C SER A 31 14.07 -1.49 -3.56
N HIS A 32 15.07 -0.69 -3.98
CA HIS A 32 15.95 0.04 -3.07
C HIS A 32 15.15 1.02 -2.19
N LYS A 33 14.33 1.87 -2.81
CA LYS A 33 13.51 2.84 -2.07
C LYS A 33 12.54 2.18 -1.11
N TYR A 34 11.90 1.09 -1.53
CA TYR A 34 11.03 0.31 -0.65
C TYR A 34 11.79 -0.26 0.55
N CYS A 35 13.02 -0.75 0.34
CA CYS A 35 13.88 -1.28 1.40
C CYS A 35 14.24 -0.20 2.43
N GLU A 36 14.65 0.98 1.96
CA GLU A 36 14.95 2.15 2.81
C GLU A 36 13.74 2.53 3.67
N ILE A 37 12.56 2.71 3.04
CA ILE A 37 11.33 3.14 3.73
C ILE A 37 10.83 2.05 4.70
N SER A 38 10.96 0.78 4.32
CA SER A 38 10.44 -0.34 5.10
C SER A 38 11.38 -0.85 6.18
N ASN A 39 12.41 -0.07 6.52
CA ASN A 39 13.42 -0.40 7.52
C ASN A 39 14.10 -1.75 7.23
N GLY A 40 14.54 -1.94 5.99
CA GLY A 40 15.32 -3.10 5.55
C GLY A 40 14.51 -4.26 4.93
N ARG A 41 13.21 -4.09 4.69
CA ARG A 41 12.42 -5.16 4.02
C ARG A 41 12.66 -5.17 2.52
N GLN A 42 12.99 -6.34 1.99
CA GLN A 42 13.11 -6.51 0.56
C GLN A 42 11.74 -6.48 -0.14
N LEU A 43 11.72 -5.87 -1.33
CA LEU A 43 10.57 -5.87 -2.20
C LEU A 43 10.42 -7.25 -2.85
N ASN A 44 9.43 -8.02 -2.42
CA ASN A 44 9.10 -9.31 -3.02
C ASN A 44 7.75 -9.27 -3.75
N LYS A 45 7.35 -10.39 -4.37
CA LYS A 45 6.08 -10.51 -5.10
C LYS A 45 4.85 -10.18 -4.22
N TYR A 46 4.88 -10.54 -2.94
CA TYR A 46 3.80 -10.27 -2.01
C TYR A 46 3.73 -8.77 -1.66
N SER A 47 4.86 -8.16 -1.31
CA SER A 47 4.96 -6.72 -1.06
C SER A 47 4.51 -5.90 -2.27
N LEU A 48 4.94 -6.27 -3.47
CA LEU A 48 4.54 -5.60 -4.70
C LEU A 48 3.03 -5.71 -4.95
N LYS A 49 2.43 -6.89 -4.69
CA LYS A 49 0.97 -7.07 -4.76
C LYS A 49 0.26 -6.16 -3.75
N LEU A 50 0.80 -6.04 -2.54
CA LEU A 50 0.23 -5.23 -1.47
C LEU A 50 0.31 -3.73 -1.80
N ILE A 51 1.43 -3.27 -2.34
CA ILE A 51 1.59 -1.90 -2.87
C ILE A 51 0.53 -1.64 -3.93
N LYS A 52 0.40 -2.50 -4.94
CA LYS A 52 -0.59 -2.36 -6.02
C LYS A 52 -2.02 -2.23 -5.50
N ILE A 53 -2.40 -3.07 -4.53
CA ILE A 53 -3.73 -3.03 -3.92
C ILE A 53 -3.95 -1.71 -3.18
N LYS A 54 -3.02 -1.34 -2.30
CA LYS A 54 -3.16 -0.11 -1.51
C LYS A 54 -3.12 1.16 -2.37
N TYR A 55 -2.26 1.19 -3.38
CA TYR A 55 -2.17 2.27 -4.35
C TYR A 55 -3.48 2.45 -5.12
N LYS A 56 -4.11 1.35 -5.57
CA LYS A 56 -5.43 1.41 -6.19
C LYS A 56 -6.50 1.98 -5.26
N LEU A 57 -6.51 1.57 -3.99
CA LEU A 57 -7.45 2.10 -3.00
C LEU A 57 -7.22 3.60 -2.76
N TYR A 58 -5.96 4.01 -2.62
CA TYR A 58 -5.58 5.42 -2.48
C TYR A 58 -6.07 6.27 -3.67
N ASN A 59 -5.85 5.82 -4.90
CA ASN A 59 -6.31 6.52 -6.11
C ASN A 59 -7.84 6.56 -6.26
N LEU A 60 -8.58 5.66 -5.60
CA LEU A 60 -10.04 5.71 -5.52
C LEU A 60 -10.55 6.66 -4.43
N GLY A 61 -9.67 7.44 -3.80
CA GLY A 61 -10.01 8.34 -2.70
C GLY A 61 -10.31 7.60 -1.39
N ILE A 62 -10.02 6.29 -1.30
CA ILE A 62 -10.18 5.52 -0.08
C ILE A 62 -8.97 5.82 0.81
N ASN A 63 -9.23 6.46 1.95
CA ASN A 63 -8.19 6.83 2.90
C ASN A 63 -7.37 5.61 3.33
N ILE A 64 -6.04 5.73 3.36
CA ILE A 64 -5.10 4.66 3.76
C ILE A 64 -5.37 4.17 5.19
N LYS A 65 -6.00 5.03 6.03
CA LYS A 65 -6.52 4.69 7.38
C LYS A 65 -7.68 3.69 7.36
N SER A 66 -8.46 3.64 6.29
CA SER A 66 -9.70 2.84 6.22
C SER A 66 -9.41 1.39 5.89
N GLN A 67 -8.88 0.65 6.87
CA GLN A 67 -9.34 -0.69 7.30
C GLN A 67 -8.26 -1.38 8.12
N THR A 68 -7.99 -0.84 9.30
CA THR A 68 -7.46 -1.66 10.40
C THR A 68 -8.25 -1.30 11.65
N GLY A 69 -9.56 -1.60 11.65
CA GLY A 69 -10.45 -1.36 12.79
C GLY A 69 -11.84 -0.85 12.42
N LYS A 70 -12.59 -1.64 11.64
CA LYS A 70 -14.06 -1.72 11.53
C LYS A 70 -14.41 -2.23 10.13
N VAL A 71 -14.41 -3.56 9.99
CA VAL A 71 -15.44 -4.18 9.18
C VAL A 71 -16.76 -3.79 9.86
N SER A 72 -17.37 -2.68 9.43
CA SER A 72 -18.81 -2.56 9.60
C SER A 72 -19.39 -3.66 8.74
N LYS A 73 -19.83 -4.75 9.40
CA LYS A 73 -20.78 -5.72 8.84
C LYS A 73 -21.86 -4.91 8.13
N LYS A 74 -21.80 -4.84 6.79
CA LYS A 74 -22.87 -4.28 5.98
C LYS A 74 -24.08 -5.19 6.23
N GLY A 75 -25.17 -4.56 6.65
CA GLY A 75 -26.23 -5.19 7.44
C GLY A 75 -26.86 -6.42 6.79
N LYS A 76 -27.14 -7.42 7.63
CA LYS A 76 -28.31 -8.27 7.42
C LYS A 76 -29.53 -7.35 7.45
N SER A 77 -30.09 -7.04 6.30
CA SER A 77 -31.48 -6.59 6.23
C SER A 77 -32.34 -7.82 6.51
N SER A 78 -32.59 -8.09 7.80
CA SER A 78 -33.84 -8.75 8.19
C SER A 78 -34.88 -7.65 8.22
N GLY A 79 -35.78 -7.68 7.25
CA GLY A 79 -36.92 -6.79 7.18
C GLY A 79 -38.11 -7.59 6.68
N LEU A 80 -38.85 -8.13 7.66
CA LEU A 80 -40.26 -8.57 7.64
C LEU A 80 -40.66 -9.66 6.64
#